data_AF-A0A2E5XUC7-F1
#
_entry.id   AF-A0A2E5XUC7-F1
#
_cell.length_a   1.000
_cell.length_b   1.000
_cell.length_c   1.000
_cell.angle_alpha   90.00
_cell.angle_beta   90.00
_cell.angle_gamma   90.00
#
_symmetry.space_group_name_H-M   'P 1'
#
loop_
_entity.id
_entity.type
_entity.pdbx_description
1 polymer ?
#
loop_
_entity_poly.entity_id
_entity_poly.type
_entity_poly.pdbx_seq_one_letter_code
_entity_poly.pdbx_strand_id
1 'polypeptide(L)'
;MKKMFLTGAMALMGLMVSAQGFMVTADIDTDDFDFEAITETVGFGYFVNDAFAVGVKNLGGDDDMNIFARYYWNENLYISAAAPTEEMTDNLHVGAGYSFNVFGSFNVEPNYTMPLNEDANGDREGSFNLGVSYTF
;
A
#
# COMPACT_ATOMS: atom_id res chain seq x y z
N MET A 1 -20.36 10.11 -11.56
CA MET A 1 -19.02 10.56 -11.14
C MET A 1 -18.06 9.41 -10.84
N LYS A 2 -18.51 8.26 -10.28
CA LYS A 2 -17.65 7.08 -10.03
C LYS A 2 -16.83 6.58 -11.25
N LYS A 3 -17.43 6.63 -12.45
CA LYS A 3 -16.74 6.26 -13.70
C LYS A 3 -15.62 7.22 -14.08
N MET A 4 -15.70 8.49 -13.71
CA MET A 4 -14.68 9.50 -14.05
C MET A 4 -13.43 9.34 -13.19
N PHE A 5 -13.57 8.95 -11.92
CA PHE A 5 -12.43 8.59 -11.07
C PHE A 5 -11.73 7.33 -11.59
N LEU A 6 -12.48 6.28 -11.94
CA LEU A 6 -11.89 5.05 -12.49
C LEU A 6 -11.24 5.29 -13.85
N THR A 7 -11.87 6.06 -14.74
CA THR A 7 -11.27 6.46 -16.02
C THR A 7 -10.04 7.35 -15.83
N GLY A 8 -10.04 8.24 -14.84
CA GLY A 8 -8.89 9.06 -14.47
C GLY A 8 -7.73 8.22 -13.94
N ALA A 9 -8.01 7.28 -13.03
CA ALA A 9 -7.04 6.32 -12.51
C ALA A 9 -6.46 5.45 -13.65
N MET A 10 -7.30 4.96 -14.56
CA MET A 10 -6.86 4.22 -15.74
C MET A 10 -6.03 5.05 -16.72
N ALA A 11 -6.36 6.34 -16.90
CA ALA A 11 -5.60 7.24 -17.74
C ALA A 11 -4.22 7.56 -17.12
N LEU A 12 -4.16 7.77 -15.80
CA LEU A 12 -2.91 7.95 -15.06
C LEU A 12 -2.07 6.66 -15.08
N MET A 13 -2.68 5.50 -14.89
CA MET A 13 -2.04 4.19 -15.06
C MET A 13 -1.42 4.05 -16.45
N GLY A 14 -2.15 4.43 -17.52
CA GLY A 14 -1.65 4.40 -18.90
C GLY A 14 -0.43 5.28 -19.17
N LEU A 15 -0.23 6.37 -18.41
CA LEU A 15 0.96 7.22 -18.51
C LEU A 15 2.18 6.58 -17.79
N MET A 16 1.94 5.79 -16.75
CA MET A 16 2.98 5.15 -15.92
C MET A 16 3.40 3.76 -16.42
N VAL A 17 2.62 3.13 -17.33
CA VAL A 17 2.95 1.87 -18.06
C VAL A 17 4.33 1.87 -18.72
N SER A 18 4.90 3.05 -19.02
CA SER A 18 6.21 3.14 -19.69
C SER A 18 7.41 2.84 -18.78
N ALA A 19 7.23 2.83 -17.45
CA ALA A 19 8.27 2.50 -16.49
C ALA A 19 8.11 1.06 -16.00
N GLN A 20 8.97 0.16 -16.46
CA GLN A 20 9.09 -1.20 -15.92
C GLN A 20 9.27 -1.10 -14.40
N GLY A 21 8.41 -1.79 -13.63
CA GLY A 21 8.49 -1.81 -12.18
C GLY A 21 7.58 -0.82 -11.45
N PHE A 22 6.66 -0.13 -12.12
CA PHE A 22 5.68 0.69 -11.40
C PHE A 22 4.61 -0.19 -10.71
N MET A 23 4.09 0.27 -9.57
CA MET A 23 3.07 -0.43 -8.78
C MET A 23 2.03 0.58 -8.27
N VAL A 24 0.76 0.19 -8.33
CA VAL A 24 -0.33 0.87 -7.63
C VAL A 24 -0.87 -0.09 -6.57
N THR A 25 -1.09 0.39 -5.35
CA THR A 25 -1.63 -0.40 -4.25
C THR A 25 -2.77 0.38 -3.57
N ALA A 26 -3.76 -0.31 -3.03
CA ALA A 26 -4.75 0.26 -2.13
C ALA A 26 -5.09 -0.80 -1.08
N ASP A 27 -5.29 -0.37 0.17
CA ASP A 27 -5.61 -1.27 1.29
C ASP A 27 -7.04 -1.00 1.77
N ILE A 28 -7.78 -2.05 2.06
CA ILE A 28 -9.11 -1.99 2.64
C ILE A 28 -9.01 -2.55 4.06
N ASP A 29 -9.34 -1.73 5.04
CA ASP A 29 -9.47 -2.19 6.42
C ASP A 29 -10.65 -3.18 6.49
N THR A 30 -10.40 -4.34 7.09
CA THR A 30 -11.41 -5.40 7.18
C THR A 30 -12.30 -5.28 8.41
N ASP A 31 -11.88 -4.50 9.40
CA ASP A 31 -12.64 -4.25 10.62
C ASP A 31 -13.64 -3.10 10.43
N ASP A 32 -13.33 -2.12 9.56
CA ASP A 32 -14.23 -1.03 9.18
C ASP A 32 -14.26 -0.82 7.65
N PHE A 33 -15.28 -1.40 7.00
CA PHE A 33 -15.41 -1.37 5.54
C PHE A 33 -16.00 -0.03 5.06
N ASP A 34 -15.16 1.01 5.01
CA ASP A 34 -15.52 2.31 4.46
C ASP A 34 -14.89 2.53 3.07
N PHE A 35 -15.70 2.90 2.07
CA PHE A 35 -15.24 3.20 0.72
C PHE A 35 -14.41 4.49 0.63
N GLU A 36 -14.59 5.40 1.60
CA GLU A 36 -13.82 6.65 1.68
C GLU A 36 -12.38 6.36 2.13
N ALA A 37 -12.20 5.44 3.09
CA ALA A 37 -10.89 4.96 3.56
C ALA A 37 -10.04 4.30 2.45
N ILE A 38 -10.68 3.66 1.46
CA ILE A 38 -9.97 3.06 0.32
C ILE A 38 -9.23 4.10 -0.52
N THR A 39 -9.78 5.33 -0.63
CA THR A 39 -9.13 6.38 -1.43
C THR A 39 -7.93 7.01 -0.74
N GLU A 40 -7.93 7.01 0.59
CA GLU A 40 -6.84 7.54 1.40
C GLU A 40 -5.64 6.58 1.37
N THR A 41 -5.86 5.26 1.34
CA THR A 41 -4.80 4.24 1.32
C THR A 41 -4.16 4.00 -0.05
N VAL A 42 -4.59 4.71 -1.10
CA VAL A 42 -4.00 4.58 -2.44
C VAL A 42 -2.52 4.98 -2.41
N GLY A 43 -1.67 4.05 -2.81
CA GLY A 43 -0.23 4.20 -2.90
C GLY A 43 0.32 3.92 -4.28
N PHE A 44 1.41 4.60 -4.58
CA PHE A 44 2.20 4.42 -5.78
C PHE A 44 3.61 3.99 -5.38
N GLY A 45 4.11 2.93 -6.00
CA GLY A 45 5.42 2.36 -5.73
C GLY A 45 6.19 2.06 -7.00
N TYR A 46 7.48 1.81 -6.81
CA TYR A 46 8.41 1.44 -7.84
C TYR A 46 9.34 0.32 -7.34
N PHE A 47 9.47 -0.74 -8.13
CA PHE A 47 10.42 -1.82 -7.92
C PHE A 47 11.82 -1.33 -8.27
N VAL A 48 12.66 -1.18 -7.25
CA VAL A 48 14.09 -0.84 -7.39
C VAL A 48 14.85 -2.04 -7.99
N ASN A 49 14.41 -3.24 -7.66
CA ASN A 49 14.81 -4.52 -8.24
C ASN A 49 13.71 -5.56 -8.01
N ASP A 50 13.93 -6.80 -8.45
CA ASP A 50 12.96 -7.89 -8.34
C ASP A 50 12.54 -8.24 -6.89
N ALA A 51 13.30 -7.82 -5.88
CA ALA A 51 13.06 -8.11 -4.47
C ALA A 51 12.59 -6.90 -3.65
N PHE A 52 12.76 -5.66 -4.14
CA PHE A 52 12.49 -4.46 -3.35
C PHE A 52 11.62 -3.46 -4.11
N ALA A 53 10.53 -3.03 -3.49
CA ALA A 53 9.70 -1.92 -3.93
C ALA A 53 9.67 -0.81 -2.89
N VAL A 54 9.65 0.44 -3.34
CA VAL A 54 9.52 1.63 -2.48
C VAL A 54 8.45 2.55 -3.05
N GLY A 55 7.74 3.28 -2.20
CA GLY A 55 6.65 4.11 -2.67
C GLY A 55 6.11 5.07 -1.63
N VAL A 56 5.05 5.74 -2.04
CA VAL A 56 4.33 6.74 -1.27
C VAL A 56 2.83 6.43 -1.28
N LYS A 57 2.15 6.74 -0.18
CA LYS A 57 0.72 6.61 0.07
C LYS A 57 0.16 7.95 0.54
N ASN A 58 -1.17 8.09 0.51
CA ASN A 58 -1.89 9.26 1.00
C ASN A 58 -1.52 10.56 0.25
N LEU A 59 -1.33 10.51 -1.08
CA LEU A 59 -0.93 11.68 -1.88
C LEU A 59 -2.03 12.74 -2.10
N GLY A 60 -3.26 12.50 -1.64
CA GLY A 60 -4.43 13.33 -1.95
C GLY A 60 -5.29 13.73 -0.76
N GLY A 61 -4.89 13.38 0.47
CA GLY A 61 -5.60 13.73 1.70
C GLY A 61 -5.00 14.95 2.41
N ASP A 62 -5.68 15.43 3.46
CA ASP A 62 -5.12 16.39 4.42
C ASP A 62 -4.11 15.74 5.39
N ASP A 63 -4.01 14.40 5.37
CA ASP A 63 -3.10 13.61 6.20
C ASP A 63 -1.65 13.59 5.67
N ASP A 64 -0.73 13.25 6.57
CA ASP A 64 0.69 13.14 6.26
C ASP A 64 0.98 12.10 5.18
N MET A 65 1.86 12.48 4.26
CA MET A 65 2.38 11.58 3.24
C MET A 65 3.06 10.39 3.92
N ASN A 66 2.64 9.19 3.54
CA ASN A 66 3.20 7.96 4.07
C ASN A 66 4.20 7.38 3.07
N ILE A 67 5.43 7.10 3.51
CA ILE A 67 6.37 6.33 2.70
C ILE A 67 6.25 4.85 3.05
N PHE A 68 6.46 3.98 2.06
CA PHE A 68 6.52 2.54 2.31
C PHE A 68 7.67 1.88 1.55
N ALA A 69 8.16 0.79 2.11
CA ALA A 69 9.07 -0.14 1.49
C ALA A 69 8.50 -1.56 1.61
N ARG A 70 8.64 -2.37 0.57
CA ARG A 70 8.30 -3.79 0.56
C ARG A 70 9.51 -4.60 0.12
N TYR A 71 9.80 -5.65 0.88
CA TYR A 71 10.77 -6.68 0.53
C TYR A 71 10.03 -7.97 0.19
N TYR A 72 10.21 -8.45 -1.04
CA TYR A 72 9.63 -9.68 -1.55
C TYR A 72 10.62 -10.82 -1.28
N TRP A 73 10.26 -11.73 -0.37
CA TRP A 73 11.03 -12.95 -0.13
C TRP A 73 10.95 -13.86 -1.36
N ASN A 74 9.77 -13.93 -1.95
CA ASN A 74 9.50 -14.58 -3.22
C ASN A 74 8.45 -13.75 -3.99
N GLU A 75 7.98 -14.24 -5.13
CA GLU A 75 7.03 -13.53 -6.00
C GLU A 75 5.69 -13.18 -5.33
N ASN A 76 5.34 -13.81 -4.21
CA ASN A 76 4.05 -13.62 -3.54
C ASN A 76 4.16 -13.09 -2.12
N LEU A 77 5.12 -13.58 -1.33
CA LEU A 77 5.28 -13.23 0.08
C LEU A 77 6.17 -12.00 0.22
N TYR A 78 5.65 -10.97 0.87
CA TYR A 78 6.40 -9.75 1.16
C TYR A 78 6.34 -9.38 2.64
N ILE A 79 7.38 -8.66 3.07
CA ILE A 79 7.44 -7.92 4.32
C ILE A 79 7.37 -6.44 3.97
N SER A 80 6.61 -5.66 4.71
CA SER A 80 6.44 -4.23 4.51
C SER A 80 6.93 -3.44 5.72
N ALA A 81 7.41 -2.24 5.45
CA ALA A 81 7.63 -1.20 6.44
C ALA A 81 7.01 0.09 5.88
N ALA A 82 6.25 0.81 6.70
CA ALA A 82 5.62 2.07 6.31
C ALA A 82 5.72 3.07 7.45
N ALA A 83 5.98 4.33 7.12
CA ALA A 83 6.05 5.41 8.10
C ALA A 83 5.49 6.71 7.52
N PRO A 84 4.77 7.51 8.32
CA PRO A 84 4.43 8.88 7.94
C PRO A 84 5.71 9.72 7.89
N THR A 85 5.76 10.74 7.02
CA THR A 85 6.92 11.62 6.94
C THR A 85 7.13 12.48 8.19
N GLU A 86 6.07 12.72 8.96
CA GLU A 86 6.16 13.33 10.27
C GLU A 86 6.41 12.26 11.33
N GLU A 87 7.38 12.50 12.23
CA GLU A 87 7.70 11.58 13.34
C GLU A 87 7.94 10.12 12.91
N MET A 88 8.64 9.94 11.78
CA MET A 88 8.87 8.65 11.10
C MET A 88 9.28 7.49 12.03
N THR A 89 10.18 7.74 12.98
CA THR A 89 10.69 6.70 13.89
C THR A 89 9.69 6.28 14.94
N ASP A 90 8.80 7.19 15.35
CA ASP A 90 7.83 6.95 16.41
C ASP A 90 6.58 6.27 15.84
N ASN A 91 6.24 6.55 14.58
CA ASN A 91 5.08 6.03 13.87
C ASN A 91 5.42 4.99 12.79
N LEU A 92 6.55 4.28 12.93
CA LEU A 92 6.94 3.22 12.01
C LEU A 92 6.04 1.98 12.18
N HIS A 93 5.48 1.51 11.09
CA HIS A 93 4.68 0.28 11.03
C HIS A 93 5.45 -0.79 10.24
N VAL A 94 5.33 -2.04 10.69
CA VAL A 94 5.88 -3.21 10.02
C VAL A 94 4.79 -4.22 9.76
N GLY A 95 4.89 -4.95 8.65
CA GLY A 95 3.87 -5.91 8.28
C GLY A 95 4.39 -7.03 7.38
N ALA A 96 3.51 -7.97 7.12
CA ALA A 96 3.73 -9.03 6.16
C ALA A 96 2.45 -9.28 5.38
N GLY A 97 2.58 -9.61 4.11
CA GLY A 97 1.44 -9.86 3.23
C GLY A 97 1.76 -10.89 2.17
N TYR A 98 0.70 -11.41 1.56
CA TYR A 98 0.80 -12.37 0.47
C TYR A 98 0.04 -11.85 -0.74
N SER A 99 0.69 -11.77 -1.89
CA SER A 99 0.13 -11.29 -3.14
C SER A 99 -0.38 -12.46 -3.99
N PHE A 100 -1.70 -12.54 -4.14
CA PHE A 100 -2.36 -13.51 -5.01
C PHE A 100 -2.65 -12.89 -6.37
N ASN A 101 -1.96 -13.35 -7.40
CA ASN A 101 -2.27 -12.94 -8.77
C ASN A 101 -3.63 -13.50 -9.19
N VAL A 102 -4.58 -12.61 -9.47
CA VAL A 102 -5.93 -12.99 -9.88
C VAL A 102 -6.06 -12.97 -11.40
N PHE A 103 -5.50 -11.93 -12.05
CA PHE A 103 -5.54 -11.79 -13.49
C PHE A 103 -4.49 -10.80 -14.02
N GLY A 104 -3.67 -11.23 -14.97
CA GLY A 104 -2.65 -10.37 -15.58
C GLY A 104 -1.69 -9.86 -14.52
N SER A 105 -1.63 -8.54 -14.33
CA SER A 105 -0.83 -7.92 -13.27
C SER A 105 -1.63 -7.43 -12.06
N PHE A 106 -2.90 -7.84 -11.95
CA PHE A 106 -3.77 -7.50 -10.83
C PHE A 106 -3.69 -8.56 -9.73
N ASN A 107 -3.41 -8.12 -8.50
CA ASN A 107 -3.26 -8.97 -7.34
C ASN A 107 -4.21 -8.56 -6.21
N VAL A 108 -4.57 -9.54 -5.37
CA VAL A 108 -5.27 -9.35 -4.10
C VAL A 108 -4.31 -9.73 -2.98
N GLU A 109 -4.23 -8.89 -1.95
CA GLU A 109 -3.16 -8.91 -0.97
C GLU A 109 -3.68 -8.88 0.47
N PRO A 110 -4.09 -10.03 1.07
CA PRO A 110 -4.24 -10.08 2.51
C PRO A 110 -2.90 -9.76 3.18
N ASN A 111 -2.93 -8.84 4.13
CA ASN A 111 -1.74 -8.40 4.85
C ASN A 111 -2.07 -8.05 6.29
N TYR A 112 -1.07 -8.18 7.16
CA TYR A 112 -1.14 -7.79 8.56
C TYR A 112 -0.05 -6.77 8.85
N THR A 113 -0.41 -5.67 9.50
CA THR A 113 0.48 -4.57 9.85
C THR A 113 0.34 -4.22 11.31
N MET A 114 1.44 -3.91 11.97
CA MET A 114 1.45 -3.48 13.37
C MET A 114 2.43 -2.32 13.57
N PRO A 115 2.16 -1.40 14.51
CA PRO A 115 3.11 -0.37 14.87
C PRO A 115 4.33 -1.00 15.54
N LEU A 116 5.51 -0.48 15.23
CA LEU A 116 6.75 -0.94 15.84
C LEU A 116 6.86 -0.46 17.28
N ASN A 117 6.33 0.73 17.58
CA ASN A 117 6.28 1.29 18.93
C ASN A 117 4.90 1.07 19.56
N GLU A 118 4.88 1.15 20.89
CA GLU A 118 3.64 1.15 21.66
C GLU A 118 2.96 2.51 21.56
N ASP A 119 1.63 2.51 21.62
CA ASP A 119 0.86 3.74 21.72
C ASP A 119 1.01 4.40 23.11
N ALA A 120 0.32 5.51 23.34
CA ALA A 120 0.35 6.21 24.63
C ALA A 120 -0.18 5.37 25.82
N ASN A 121 -0.91 4.28 25.56
CA ASN A 121 -1.45 3.37 26.56
C ASN A 121 -0.57 2.13 26.79
N GLY A 122 0.50 1.96 26.02
CA GLY A 122 1.38 0.79 26.06
C GLY A 122 0.90 -0.37 25.18
N ASP A 123 -0.12 -0.15 24.35
CA ASP A 123 -0.70 -1.17 23.48
C ASP A 123 -0.02 -1.17 22.11
N ARG A 124 0.09 -2.37 21.52
CA ARG A 124 0.61 -2.58 20.16
C ARG A 124 -0.45 -3.34 19.35
N GLU A 125 -1.50 -2.64 18.98
CA GLU A 125 -2.59 -3.20 18.18
C GLU A 125 -2.19 -3.27 16.71
N GLY A 126 -2.30 -4.45 16.11
CA GLY A 126 -2.05 -4.63 14.69
C GLY A 126 -3.33 -5.00 13.96
N SER A 127 -3.44 -4.54 12.71
CA SER A 127 -4.63 -4.63 11.88
C SER A 127 -4.44 -5.63 10.75
N PHE A 128 -5.48 -6.39 10.47
CA PHE A 128 -5.56 -7.22 9.27
C PHE A 128 -6.28 -6.46 8.15
N ASN A 129 -5.62 -6.37 7.00
CA ASN A 129 -6.09 -5.60 5.85
C ASN A 129 -6.22 -6.51 4.63
N LEU A 130 -7.13 -6.13 3.73
CA LEU A 130 -7.25 -6.71 2.40
C LEU A 130 -6.87 -5.68 1.35
N GLY A 131 -5.69 -5.83 0.77
CA GLY A 131 -5.18 -4.96 -0.28
C GLY A 131 -5.51 -5.43 -1.69
N VAL A 132 -5.40 -4.51 -2.64
CA VAL A 132 -5.33 -4.79 -4.07
C VAL A 132 -4.12 -4.08 -4.65
N SER A 133 -3.42 -4.74 -5.57
CA SER A 133 -2.28 -4.14 -6.27
C SER A 133 -2.34 -4.37 -7.78
N TYR A 134 -1.76 -3.44 -8.54
CA TYR A 134 -1.54 -3.59 -9.96
C TYR A 134 -0.07 -3.24 -10.27
N THR A 135 0.65 -4.17 -10.87
CA THR A 135 2.08 -4.04 -11.18
C THR A 135 2.30 -3.89 -12.70
N PHE A 136 3.24 -3.06 -13.13
CA PHE A 136 3.52 -2.79 -14.55
C PHE A 136 4.84 -3.39 -15.03
#